data_AF-A0A2N1MFX4-F1
#
_entry.id   AF-A0A2N1MFX4-F1
#
_cell.length_a   1.000
_cell.length_b   1.000
_cell.length_c   1.000
_cell.angle_alpha   90.00
_cell.angle_beta   90.00
_cell.angle_gamma   90.00
#
_symmetry.space_group_name_H-M   'P 1'
#
loop_
_entity.id
_entity.type
_entity.pdbx_description
1 polymer ?
#
loop_
_entity_poly.entity_id
_entity_poly.type
_entity_poly.pdbx_seq_one_letter_code
_entity_poly.pdbx_strand_id
1 'polypeptide(L)'
;MKHFKYKLQDQYYTDNNITIIFINENTIVESLIEWAKYCQLYFTDGLINNSPECHTLGILLFWTILHYGQWPQWLNKFHIQYLIDEKIEHEKILKECNPISYKLVRQLKKKKSNFNDLLHSWVNNRDINIDHIKTLNNNEAASYVAKYEVITIRKNALDDFKLGFNKFNIINKLKNYKYHNIVRELYYKITYDIVIDQFDSEYIEQQARSHDKPQYRLFYEEFKELLRSMDEEELKNVMKFATGASIIPALPKIKVYFFNEISC
;
A
#
# COMPACT_ATOMS: atom_id res chain seq x y z
N MET A 1 -17.61 0.22 1.81
CA MET A 1 -17.18 1.63 1.97
C MET A 1 -18.08 2.68 1.30
N LYS A 2 -18.95 2.35 0.34
CA LYS A 2 -19.94 3.33 -0.21
C LYS A 2 -20.80 4.05 0.85
N HIS A 3 -21.25 3.36 1.91
CA HIS A 3 -21.95 4.00 3.04
C HIS A 3 -21.05 4.83 3.97
N PHE A 4 -19.75 4.53 4.00
CA PHE A 4 -18.75 5.27 4.78
C PHE A 4 -18.37 6.58 4.06
N LYS A 5 -18.37 6.58 2.72
CA LYS A 5 -18.27 7.76 1.85
C LYS A 5 -19.32 8.82 2.20
N TYR A 6 -20.60 8.43 2.27
CA TYR A 6 -21.69 9.36 2.62
C TYR A 6 -21.53 9.95 4.04
N LYS A 7 -21.23 9.10 5.04
CA LYS A 7 -21.08 9.57 6.44
C LYS A 7 -19.89 10.51 6.70
N LEU A 8 -18.86 10.52 5.87
CA LEU A 8 -17.69 11.40 6.03
C LEU A 8 -17.76 12.62 5.12
N GLN A 9 -18.35 12.51 3.92
CA GLN A 9 -18.60 13.67 3.06
C GLN A 9 -19.59 14.65 3.71
N ASP A 10 -20.56 14.14 4.50
CA ASP A 10 -21.52 14.96 5.25
C ASP A 10 -20.91 15.71 6.46
N GLN A 11 -19.63 15.50 6.79
CA GLN A 11 -18.95 16.16 7.92
C GLN A 11 -18.09 17.37 7.52
N TYR A 12 -18.09 17.74 6.23
CA TYR A 12 -17.35 18.90 5.73
C TYR A 12 -18.32 19.97 5.23
N TYR A 13 -18.92 20.69 6.17
CA TYR A 13 -19.53 22.00 5.94
C TYR A 13 -19.12 22.92 7.09
N THR A 14 -18.52 24.07 6.76
CA THR A 14 -17.97 25.05 7.72
C THR A 14 -19.05 25.96 8.29
N ASP A 15 -19.10 26.07 9.62
CA ASP A 15 -19.60 27.25 10.33
C ASP A 15 -18.51 27.74 11.31
N ASN A 16 -18.04 28.95 11.02
CA ASN A 16 -17.22 29.93 11.77
C ASN A 16 -16.07 29.53 12.73
N ASN A 17 -15.70 28.25 12.91
CA ASN A 17 -14.63 27.85 13.85
C ASN A 17 -13.65 26.79 13.31
N ILE A 18 -13.42 26.72 11.99
CA ILE A 18 -12.57 25.67 11.38
C ILE A 18 -11.40 26.29 10.60
N THR A 19 -10.18 25.85 10.92
CA THR A 19 -8.99 26.07 10.09
C THR A 19 -9.11 25.29 8.79
N ILE A 20 -9.21 26.01 7.67
CA ILE A 20 -9.22 25.42 6.33
C ILE A 20 -7.75 25.24 5.89
N ILE A 21 -7.35 24.00 5.60
CA ILE A 21 -6.08 23.71 4.92
C ILE A 21 -6.42 23.47 3.45
N PHE A 22 -6.00 24.39 2.58
CA PHE A 22 -6.01 24.16 1.14
C PHE A 22 -4.84 23.25 0.80
N ILE A 23 -5.15 22.00 0.42
CA ILE A 23 -4.12 21.05 -0.02
C ILE A 23 -4.16 20.99 -1.54
N ASN A 24 -3.07 21.43 -2.19
CA ASN A 24 -2.89 21.35 -3.63
C ASN A 24 -2.45 19.92 -4.02
N GLU A 25 -3.31 19.19 -4.73
CA GLU A 25 -3.08 17.78 -5.11
C GLU A 25 -1.76 17.57 -5.87
N ASN A 26 -1.37 18.49 -6.74
CA ASN A 26 -0.13 18.38 -7.52
C ASN A 26 1.12 18.41 -6.64
N THR A 27 1.09 19.20 -5.57
CA THR A 27 2.20 19.29 -4.61
C THR A 27 2.32 18.02 -3.76
N ILE A 28 1.21 17.33 -3.46
CA ILE A 28 1.24 16.05 -2.74
C ILE A 28 1.89 14.96 -3.60
N VAL A 29 1.55 14.88 -4.89
CA VAL A 29 2.04 13.83 -5.79
C VAL A 29 3.54 13.97 -6.05
N GLU A 30 4.02 15.19 -6.34
CA GLU A 30 5.46 15.46 -6.50
C GLU A 30 6.24 15.17 -5.20
N SER A 31 5.71 15.62 -4.06
CA SER A 31 6.30 15.34 -2.75
C SER A 31 6.31 13.85 -2.43
N LEU A 32 5.24 13.11 -2.76
CA LEU A 32 5.16 11.65 -2.56
C LEU A 32 6.14 10.87 -3.43
N ILE A 33 6.37 11.29 -4.68
CA ILE A 33 7.31 10.64 -5.60
C ILE A 33 8.76 10.89 -5.16
N GLU A 34 9.08 12.13 -4.77
CA GLU A 34 10.40 12.46 -4.24
C GLU A 34 10.64 11.75 -2.90
N TRP A 35 9.62 11.67 -2.06
CA TRP A 35 9.67 10.95 -0.79
C TRP A 35 9.68 9.43 -0.94
N ALA A 36 9.06 8.86 -1.98
CA ALA A 36 9.16 7.42 -2.29
C ALA A 36 10.60 7.00 -2.64
N LYS A 37 11.38 7.90 -3.26
CA LYS A 37 12.82 7.71 -3.48
C LYS A 37 13.61 7.74 -2.16
N TYR A 38 13.25 8.64 -1.25
CA TYR A 38 13.82 8.67 0.09
C TYR A 38 13.41 7.43 0.92
N CYS A 39 12.16 6.97 0.80
CA CYS A 39 11.63 5.80 1.50
C CYS A 39 12.43 4.53 1.25
N GLN A 40 12.87 4.25 0.03
CA GLN A 40 13.68 3.05 -0.25
C GLN A 40 14.95 2.94 0.62
N LEU A 41 15.43 4.05 1.22
CA LEU A 41 16.56 4.06 2.15
C LEU A 41 16.19 3.66 3.60
N TYR A 42 14.91 3.67 3.99
CA TYR A 42 14.45 3.45 5.37
C TYR A 42 13.78 2.09 5.60
N PHE A 43 13.53 1.31 4.53
CA PHE A 43 12.97 -0.04 4.61
C PHE A 43 14.01 -1.07 4.21
N THR A 44 14.25 -2.05 5.07
CA THR A 44 15.03 -3.25 4.73
C THR A 44 14.03 -4.37 4.49
N ASP A 45 14.02 -4.93 3.27
CA ASP A 45 13.17 -6.07 2.89
C ASP A 45 11.66 -5.86 3.13
N GLY A 46 11.18 -4.62 2.94
CA GLY A 46 9.77 -4.26 3.06
C GLY A 46 9.26 -4.11 4.50
N LEU A 47 10.16 -4.04 5.50
CA LEU A 47 9.86 -3.81 6.92
C LEU A 47 10.22 -2.36 7.32
N ILE A 48 9.35 -1.70 8.10
CA ILE A 48 9.67 -0.41 8.74
C ILE A 48 10.91 -0.59 9.64
N ASN A 49 11.91 0.29 9.55
CA ASN A 49 13.01 0.36 10.50
C ASN A 49 12.77 1.49 11.53
N ASN A 50 13.54 1.54 12.63
CA ASN A 50 13.45 2.59 13.65
C ASN A 50 13.87 3.96 13.09
N SER A 51 12.98 4.61 12.33
CA SER A 51 13.22 5.91 11.71
C SER A 51 12.12 6.91 12.09
N PRO A 52 12.47 8.19 12.31
CA PRO A 52 11.53 9.24 12.73
C PRO A 52 10.44 9.53 11.68
N GLU A 53 10.64 9.07 10.43
CA GLU A 53 9.73 9.26 9.30
C GLU A 53 8.48 8.35 9.35
N CYS A 54 8.44 7.38 10.28
CA CYS A 54 7.32 6.43 10.41
C CYS A 54 5.98 7.11 10.69
N HIS A 55 6.00 8.20 11.48
CA HIS A 55 4.79 8.97 11.75
C HIS A 55 4.21 9.58 10.46
N THR A 56 5.08 10.20 9.65
CA THR A 56 4.70 10.80 8.35
C THR A 56 4.17 9.74 7.39
N LEU A 57 4.81 8.56 7.32
CA LEU A 57 4.30 7.44 6.52
C LEU A 57 2.87 7.06 6.93
N GLY A 58 2.60 6.98 8.24
CA GLY A 58 1.27 6.71 8.76
C GLY A 58 0.25 7.74 8.29
N ILE A 59 0.59 9.03 8.34
CA ILE A 59 -0.26 10.12 7.85
C ILE A 59 -0.55 9.97 6.36
N LEU A 60 0.46 9.68 5.55
CA LEU A 60 0.31 9.50 4.10
C LEU A 60 -0.60 8.32 3.75
N LEU A 61 -0.47 7.20 4.47
CA LEU A 61 -1.36 6.05 4.28
C LEU A 61 -2.79 6.32 4.72
N PHE A 62 -2.98 7.12 5.76
CA PHE A 62 -4.31 7.58 6.13
C PHE A 62 -4.96 8.35 4.96
N TRP A 63 -4.24 9.31 4.38
CA TRP A 63 -4.73 10.06 3.22
C TRP A 63 -4.94 9.16 2.00
N THR A 64 -4.09 8.17 1.80
CA THR A 64 -4.25 7.16 0.73
C THR A 64 -5.58 6.42 0.85
N ILE A 65 -5.98 6.00 2.07
CA ILE A 65 -7.30 5.37 2.28
C ILE A 65 -8.44 6.36 2.07
N LEU A 66 -8.29 7.59 2.54
CA LEU A 66 -9.36 8.59 2.43
C LEU A 66 -9.65 8.96 0.97
N HIS A 67 -8.59 9.10 0.17
CA HIS A 67 -8.66 9.55 -1.23
C HIS A 67 -8.65 8.41 -2.25
N TYR A 68 -8.72 7.14 -1.81
CA TYR A 68 -8.56 5.98 -2.71
C TYR A 68 -7.27 6.05 -3.54
N GLY A 69 -6.20 6.58 -2.94
CA GLY A 69 -4.89 6.72 -3.57
C GLY A 69 -4.15 5.39 -3.71
N GLN A 70 -2.99 5.42 -4.37
CA GLN A 70 -2.16 4.22 -4.55
C GLN A 70 -1.62 3.72 -3.21
N TRP A 71 -2.09 2.55 -2.80
CA TRP A 71 -1.52 1.86 -1.66
C TRP A 71 -0.13 1.31 -2.02
N PRO A 72 0.88 1.42 -1.13
CA PRO A 72 2.22 0.93 -1.42
C PRO A 72 2.23 -0.60 -1.50
N GLN A 73 2.63 -1.13 -2.67
CA GLN A 73 2.79 -2.56 -2.91
C GLN A 73 4.06 -3.13 -2.27
N TRP A 74 5.05 -2.29 -1.99
CA TRP A 74 6.30 -2.68 -1.35
C TRP A 74 6.17 -2.84 0.17
N LEU A 75 5.10 -2.33 0.79
CA LEU A 75 4.90 -2.41 2.24
C LEU A 75 4.33 -3.79 2.58
N ASN A 76 5.04 -4.57 3.41
CA ASN A 76 4.52 -5.87 3.81
C ASN A 76 3.17 -5.72 4.54
N LYS A 77 2.21 -6.60 4.21
CA LYS A 77 0.85 -6.57 4.76
C LYS A 77 0.76 -6.52 6.28
N PHE A 78 1.76 -7.05 6.99
CA PHE A 78 1.71 -7.10 8.46
C PHE A 78 1.65 -5.71 9.10
N HIS A 79 2.16 -4.67 8.44
CA HIS A 79 2.06 -3.30 8.96
C HIS A 79 0.60 -2.88 9.10
N ILE A 80 -0.24 -3.23 8.14
CA ILE A 80 -1.68 -2.97 8.25
C ILE A 80 -2.31 -3.86 9.29
N GLN A 81 -1.97 -5.14 9.30
CA GLN A 81 -2.46 -6.05 10.33
C GLN A 81 -2.14 -5.52 11.74
N TYR A 82 -0.96 -4.92 11.93
CA TYR A 82 -0.57 -4.25 13.18
C TYR A 82 -1.41 -3.00 13.48
N LEU A 83 -1.70 -2.17 12.47
CA LEU A 83 -2.55 -1.00 12.62
C LEU A 83 -3.95 -1.36 13.11
N ILE A 84 -4.57 -2.37 12.51
CA ILE A 84 -5.96 -2.77 12.78
C ILE A 84 -6.11 -3.88 13.83
N ASP A 85 -5.03 -4.21 14.53
CA ASP A 85 -4.99 -5.27 15.55
C ASP A 85 -5.42 -6.67 15.02
N GLU A 86 -5.17 -6.94 13.73
CA GLU A 86 -5.37 -8.26 13.11
C GLU A 86 -4.23 -9.22 13.48
N LYS A 87 -4.53 -10.52 13.54
CA LYS A 87 -3.54 -11.56 13.85
C LYS A 87 -2.36 -11.55 12.84
N ILE A 88 -1.14 -11.51 13.37
CA ILE A 88 0.11 -11.49 12.61
C ILE A 88 0.79 -12.87 12.68
N GLU A 89 1.12 -13.43 11.52
CA GLU A 89 1.88 -14.69 11.39
C GLU A 89 3.38 -14.43 11.31
N HIS A 90 4.02 -14.17 12.46
CA HIS A 90 5.43 -13.76 12.55
C HIS A 90 6.40 -14.69 11.79
N GLU A 91 6.24 -16.01 11.92
CA GLU A 91 7.12 -16.98 11.23
C GLU A 91 7.02 -16.88 9.71
N LYS A 92 5.83 -16.61 9.16
CA LYS A 92 5.63 -16.45 7.73
C LYS A 92 6.30 -15.18 7.22
N ILE A 93 6.20 -14.09 7.97
CA ILE A 93 6.87 -12.82 7.65
C ILE A 93 8.38 -12.99 7.66
N LEU A 94 8.95 -13.70 8.65
CA LEU A 94 10.38 -13.97 8.67
C LEU A 94 10.83 -14.81 7.47
N LYS A 95 10.02 -15.77 7.03
CA LYS A 95 10.34 -16.55 5.83
C LYS A 95 10.49 -15.66 4.59
N GLU A 96 9.68 -14.61 4.51
CA GLU A 96 9.65 -13.66 3.38
C GLU A 96 10.77 -12.60 3.51
N CYS A 97 11.01 -12.05 4.70
CA CYS A 97 11.83 -10.86 4.89
C CYS A 97 13.15 -11.08 5.64
N ASN A 98 13.33 -12.18 6.39
CA ASN A 98 14.56 -12.46 7.14
C ASN A 98 14.85 -13.98 7.24
N PRO A 99 15.44 -14.57 6.18
CA PRO A 99 15.69 -16.01 6.11
C PRO A 99 16.60 -16.56 7.22
N ILE A 100 17.50 -15.74 7.76
CA ILE A 100 18.43 -16.14 8.84
C ILE A 100 17.65 -16.35 10.13
N SER A 101 16.86 -15.36 10.55
CA SER A 101 15.99 -15.47 11.73
C SER A 101 14.94 -16.57 11.53
N TYR A 102 14.41 -16.74 10.32
CA TYR A 102 13.53 -17.86 9.99
C TYR A 102 14.20 -19.23 10.19
N LYS A 103 15.46 -19.39 9.76
CA LYS A 103 16.24 -20.62 9.96
C LYS A 103 16.41 -20.93 11.45
N LEU A 104 16.69 -19.93 12.28
CA LEU A 104 16.79 -20.07 13.74
C LEU A 104 15.46 -20.56 14.34
N VAL A 105 14.33 -19.93 13.99
CA VAL A 105 12.98 -20.34 14.41
C VAL A 105 12.68 -21.79 14.03
N ARG A 106 13.07 -22.23 12.83
CA ARG A 106 12.88 -23.61 12.36
C ARG A 106 13.77 -24.61 13.11
N GLN A 107 14.99 -24.22 13.48
CA GLN A 107 15.89 -25.08 14.25
C GLN A 107 15.44 -25.25 15.70
N LEU A 108 14.95 -24.17 16.32
CA LEU A 108 14.31 -24.18 17.64
C LEU A 108 13.22 -25.26 17.73
N LYS A 109 12.30 -25.27 16.76
CA LYS A 109 11.21 -26.25 16.70
C LYS A 109 11.68 -27.70 16.49
N LYS A 110 12.83 -27.92 15.84
CA LYS A 110 13.31 -29.25 15.41
C LYS A 110 14.33 -29.90 16.37
N LYS A 111 14.71 -29.27 17.49
CA LYS A 111 15.71 -29.80 18.44
C LYS A 111 17.04 -30.23 17.78
N LYS A 112 17.58 -29.42 16.86
CA LYS A 112 18.89 -29.72 16.25
C LYS A 112 20.04 -29.31 17.18
N SER A 113 21.11 -30.12 17.21
CA SER A 113 22.30 -29.94 18.07
C SER A 113 23.06 -28.61 17.85
N ASN A 114 23.09 -28.06 16.64
CA ASN A 114 23.76 -26.79 16.32
C ASN A 114 22.92 -25.53 16.65
N PHE A 115 21.89 -25.67 17.47
CA PHE A 115 21.00 -24.57 17.84
C PHE A 115 21.68 -23.55 18.78
N ASN A 116 22.59 -23.99 19.64
CA ASN A 116 23.22 -23.11 20.63
C ASN A 116 23.99 -21.96 19.97
N ASP A 117 24.77 -22.21 18.91
CA ASP A 117 25.63 -21.17 18.32
C ASP A 117 24.82 -20.04 17.66
N LEU A 118 23.77 -20.40 16.89
CA LEU A 118 22.90 -19.42 16.24
C LEU A 118 22.03 -18.66 17.24
N LEU A 119 21.56 -19.33 18.31
CA LEU A 119 20.85 -18.65 19.37
C LEU A 119 21.77 -17.70 20.13
N HIS A 120 22.95 -18.15 20.54
CA HIS A 120 23.93 -17.31 21.24
C HIS A 120 24.31 -16.09 20.42
N SER A 121 24.60 -16.29 19.12
CA SER A 121 24.87 -15.18 18.22
C SER A 121 23.70 -14.20 18.13
N TRP A 122 22.48 -14.71 17.97
CA TRP A 122 21.28 -13.88 17.88
C TRP A 122 21.03 -13.08 19.17
N VAL A 123 21.10 -13.74 20.33
CA VAL A 123 20.93 -13.14 21.65
C VAL A 123 21.97 -12.03 21.87
N ASN A 124 23.26 -12.31 21.61
CA ASN A 124 24.33 -11.34 21.79
C ASN A 124 24.16 -10.12 20.89
N ASN A 125 23.79 -10.34 19.62
CA ASN A 125 23.56 -9.27 18.64
C ASN A 125 22.33 -8.40 18.97
N ARG A 126 21.48 -8.83 19.89
CA ARG A 126 20.25 -8.13 20.30
C ARG A 126 20.28 -7.67 21.75
N ASP A 127 21.38 -7.91 22.46
CA ASP A 127 21.54 -7.64 23.89
C ASP A 127 20.40 -8.22 24.75
N ILE A 128 20.00 -9.46 24.45
CA ILE A 128 18.93 -10.17 25.17
C ILE A 128 19.56 -11.03 26.26
N ASN A 129 18.90 -11.18 27.40
CA ASN A 129 19.31 -12.18 28.38
C ASN A 129 18.92 -13.59 27.91
N ILE A 130 19.92 -14.44 27.63
CA ILE A 130 19.69 -15.83 27.20
C ILE A 130 18.92 -16.68 28.20
N ASP A 131 19.04 -16.39 29.49
CA ASP A 131 18.38 -17.16 30.54
C ASP A 131 16.86 -17.03 30.46
N HIS A 132 16.36 -15.88 29.97
CA HIS A 132 14.95 -15.73 29.66
C HIS A 132 14.49 -16.71 28.58
N ILE A 133 15.31 -16.97 27.56
CA ILE A 133 14.94 -17.88 26.47
C ILE A 133 15.07 -19.34 26.90
N LYS A 134 16.08 -19.67 27.71
CA LYS A 134 16.31 -21.03 28.20
C LYS A 134 15.19 -21.57 29.10
N THR A 135 14.41 -20.68 29.72
CA THR A 135 13.24 -21.08 30.53
C THR A 135 12.00 -21.41 29.69
N LEU A 136 11.98 -21.02 28.41
CA LEU A 136 10.88 -21.30 27.49
C LEU A 136 11.02 -22.68 26.86
N ASN A 137 9.89 -23.34 26.58
CA ASN A 137 9.94 -24.53 25.74
C ASN A 137 10.28 -24.15 24.28
N ASN A 138 10.67 -25.14 23.47
CA ASN A 138 11.11 -24.90 22.09
C ASN A 138 10.12 -24.11 21.21
N ASN A 139 8.81 -24.35 21.37
CA ASN A 139 7.79 -23.67 20.59
C ASN A 139 7.58 -22.23 21.07
N GLU A 140 7.66 -22.01 22.37
CA GLU A 140 7.61 -20.69 22.99
C GLU A 140 8.85 -19.86 22.61
N ALA A 141 10.05 -20.43 22.71
CA ALA A 141 11.29 -19.79 22.29
C ALA A 141 11.25 -19.43 20.79
N ALA A 142 10.78 -20.35 19.93
CA ALA A 142 10.59 -20.09 18.51
C ALA A 142 9.60 -18.93 18.25
N SER A 143 8.48 -18.92 18.99
CA SER A 143 7.46 -17.87 18.86
C SER A 143 7.96 -16.52 19.39
N TYR A 144 8.76 -16.54 20.46
CA TYR A 144 9.40 -15.37 21.05
C TYR A 144 10.38 -14.75 20.06
N VAL A 145 11.33 -15.52 19.52
CA VAL A 145 12.29 -15.04 18.52
C VAL A 145 11.57 -14.48 17.30
N ALA A 146 10.53 -15.18 16.81
CA ALA A 146 9.75 -14.71 15.67
C ALA A 146 9.06 -13.37 15.93
N LYS A 147 8.38 -13.24 17.07
CA LYS A 147 7.72 -11.99 17.48
C LYS A 147 8.73 -10.87 17.73
N TYR A 148 9.87 -11.19 18.33
CA TYR A 148 10.92 -10.22 18.62
C TYR A 148 11.44 -9.59 17.33
N GLU A 149 11.80 -10.43 16.38
CA GLU A 149 12.36 -10.03 15.09
C GLU A 149 11.37 -9.36 14.16
N VAL A 150 10.05 -9.50 14.35
CA VAL A 150 9.04 -8.84 13.51
C VAL A 150 8.51 -7.58 14.19
N ILE A 151 8.16 -7.65 15.47
CA ILE A 151 7.45 -6.60 16.20
C ILE A 151 8.33 -5.91 17.23
N THR A 152 8.95 -6.66 18.16
CA THR A 152 9.55 -6.04 19.36
C THR A 152 10.65 -5.05 19.01
N ILE A 153 11.57 -5.40 18.11
CA ILE A 153 12.67 -4.50 17.71
C ILE A 153 12.20 -3.24 16.97
N ARG A 154 10.97 -3.26 16.42
CA ARG A 154 10.34 -2.18 15.67
C ARG A 154 9.23 -1.47 16.43
N LYS A 155 9.04 -1.79 17.72
CA LYS A 155 7.82 -1.41 18.45
C LYS A 155 7.55 0.09 18.38
N ASN A 156 8.58 0.91 18.65
CA ASN A 156 8.47 2.36 18.64
C ASN A 156 8.08 2.88 17.26
N ALA A 157 8.77 2.42 16.20
CA ALA A 157 8.47 2.81 14.83
C ALA A 157 7.05 2.41 14.38
N LEU A 158 6.62 1.19 14.75
CA LEU A 158 5.27 0.70 14.48
C LEU A 158 4.21 1.49 15.25
N ASP A 159 4.51 1.94 16.47
CA ASP A 159 3.62 2.78 17.27
C ASP A 159 3.52 4.20 16.70
N ASP A 160 4.63 4.80 16.28
CA ASP A 160 4.64 6.11 15.63
C ASP A 160 3.91 6.08 14.28
N PHE A 161 4.11 5.02 13.51
CA PHE A 161 3.35 4.72 12.31
C PHE A 161 1.84 4.60 12.60
N LYS A 162 1.48 3.88 13.66
CA LYS A 162 0.09 3.75 14.13
C LYS A 162 -0.51 5.08 14.57
N LEU A 163 0.27 5.90 15.27
CA LEU A 163 -0.11 7.25 15.69
C LEU A 163 -0.38 8.15 14.47
N GLY A 164 0.49 8.08 13.46
CA GLY A 164 0.34 8.83 12.20
C GLY A 164 -0.90 8.40 11.43
N PHE A 165 -1.13 7.10 11.32
CA PHE A 165 -2.26 6.54 10.60
C PHE A 165 -3.61 6.76 11.29
N ASN A 166 -3.65 6.81 12.63
CA ASN A 166 -4.90 6.89 13.39
C ASN A 166 -5.55 8.30 13.41
N LYS A 167 -5.62 8.99 12.27
CA LYS A 167 -6.36 10.25 12.17
C LYS A 167 -7.86 9.98 12.21
N PHE A 168 -8.60 10.86 12.90
CA PHE A 168 -10.06 10.76 13.07
C PHE A 168 -10.55 9.39 13.55
N ASN A 169 -9.72 8.71 14.37
CA ASN A 169 -10.01 7.39 14.92
C ASN A 169 -10.30 6.32 13.85
N ILE A 170 -9.64 6.41 12.69
CA ILE A 170 -9.86 5.52 11.55
C ILE A 170 -9.59 4.05 11.90
N ILE A 171 -8.64 3.77 12.80
CA ILE A 171 -8.31 2.40 13.18
C ILE A 171 -9.54 1.70 13.78
N ASN A 172 -10.25 2.36 14.69
CA ASN A 172 -11.46 1.77 15.27
C ASN A 172 -12.57 1.52 14.24
N LYS A 173 -12.63 2.33 13.18
CA LYS A 173 -13.55 2.11 12.04
C LYS A 173 -13.10 0.92 11.19
N LEU A 174 -11.80 0.67 11.10
CA LEU A 174 -11.20 -0.40 10.31
C LEU A 174 -11.03 -1.73 11.07
N LYS A 175 -11.15 -1.77 12.40
CA LYS A 175 -10.99 -2.99 13.23
C LYS A 175 -11.87 -4.17 12.81
N ASN A 176 -13.02 -3.89 12.19
CA ASN A 176 -13.94 -4.93 11.69
C ASN A 176 -13.61 -5.40 10.26
N TYR A 177 -12.62 -4.79 9.61
CA TYR A 177 -12.14 -5.17 8.30
C TYR A 177 -10.86 -5.99 8.45
N LYS A 178 -10.76 -7.09 7.70
CA LYS A 178 -9.49 -7.79 7.51
C LYS A 178 -8.63 -7.05 6.49
N TYR A 179 -7.31 -7.20 6.57
CA TYR A 179 -6.37 -6.65 5.59
C TYR A 179 -6.82 -6.87 4.14
N HIS A 180 -7.25 -8.10 3.80
CA HIS A 180 -7.65 -8.43 2.44
C HIS A 180 -8.86 -7.61 1.94
N ASN A 181 -9.76 -7.20 2.84
CA ASN A 181 -10.91 -6.37 2.48
C ASN A 181 -10.47 -4.92 2.24
N ILE A 182 -9.57 -4.40 3.08
CA ILE A 182 -9.02 -3.05 2.92
C ILE A 182 -8.28 -2.96 1.57
N VAL A 183 -7.40 -3.92 1.31
CA VAL A 183 -6.65 -4.02 0.05
C VAL A 183 -7.56 -4.16 -1.15
N ARG A 184 -8.60 -4.99 -1.10
CA ARG A 184 -9.54 -5.14 -2.22
C ARG A 184 -10.27 -3.83 -2.56
N GLU A 185 -10.57 -3.00 -1.56
CA GLU A 185 -11.24 -1.71 -1.79
C GLU A 185 -10.25 -0.63 -2.28
N LEU A 186 -8.95 -0.77 -1.98
CA LEU A 186 -7.89 0.13 -2.44
C LEU A 186 -7.36 -0.23 -3.83
N TYR A 187 -7.26 -1.52 -4.12
CA TYR A 187 -6.91 -2.04 -5.43
C TYR A 187 -8.18 -2.55 -6.08
N TYR A 188 -8.89 -1.66 -6.77
CA TYR A 188 -9.98 -2.07 -7.65
C TYR A 188 -9.50 -3.23 -8.53
N LYS A 189 -10.34 -4.27 -8.65
CA LYS A 189 -10.07 -5.32 -9.64
C LYS A 189 -9.98 -4.63 -11.00
N ILE A 190 -8.84 -4.77 -11.67
CA ILE A 190 -8.66 -4.18 -12.99
C ILE A 190 -9.42 -5.07 -13.98
N THR A 191 -10.47 -4.50 -14.55
CA THR A 191 -11.34 -5.13 -15.54
C THR A 191 -11.57 -4.13 -16.66
N TYR A 192 -11.93 -4.64 -17.83
CA TYR A 192 -12.28 -3.80 -18.97
C TYR A 192 -13.25 -2.67 -18.60
N ASP A 193 -14.38 -3.00 -17.95
CA ASP A 193 -15.43 -2.03 -17.60
C ASP A 193 -14.91 -0.89 -16.72
N ILE A 194 -14.03 -1.23 -15.77
CA ILE A 194 -13.45 -0.25 -14.85
C ILE A 194 -12.40 0.62 -15.55
N VAL A 195 -11.58 0.01 -16.42
CA VAL A 195 -10.53 0.72 -17.17
C VAL A 195 -11.15 1.66 -18.20
N ILE A 196 -12.14 1.20 -18.97
CA ILE A 196 -12.74 2.04 -20.01
C ILE A 196 -13.47 3.24 -19.43
N ASP A 197 -14.08 3.12 -18.24
CA ASP A 197 -14.68 4.26 -17.54
C ASP A 197 -13.65 5.33 -17.15
N GLN A 198 -12.36 5.00 -17.08
CA GLN A 198 -11.33 6.01 -16.81
C GLN A 198 -11.04 6.91 -18.01
N PHE A 199 -11.45 6.53 -19.22
CA PHE A 199 -11.28 7.33 -20.42
C PHE A 199 -12.45 8.31 -20.58
N ASP A 200 -12.13 9.54 -20.97
CA ASP A 200 -13.10 10.60 -21.24
C ASP A 200 -13.71 10.38 -22.63
N SER A 201 -14.74 9.53 -22.69
CA SER A 201 -15.47 9.25 -23.93
C SER A 201 -16.18 10.49 -24.49
N GLU A 202 -16.62 11.40 -23.62
CA GLU A 202 -17.25 12.66 -24.07
C GLU A 202 -16.25 13.55 -24.80
N TYR A 203 -15.01 13.60 -24.32
CA TYR A 203 -13.93 14.32 -24.98
C TYR A 203 -13.64 13.78 -26.39
N ILE A 204 -13.71 12.46 -26.60
CA ILE A 204 -13.56 11.85 -27.92
C ILE A 204 -14.70 12.23 -28.86
N GLU A 205 -15.93 12.19 -28.35
CA GLU A 205 -17.11 12.63 -29.10
C GLU A 205 -17.00 14.10 -29.52
N GLN A 206 -16.47 14.95 -28.63
CA GLN A 206 -16.20 16.35 -28.94
C GLN A 206 -15.13 16.49 -30.02
N GLN A 207 -14.00 15.77 -29.94
CA GLN A 207 -12.94 15.82 -30.95
C GLN A 207 -13.42 15.38 -32.34
N ALA A 208 -14.19 14.29 -32.42
CA ALA A 208 -14.71 13.78 -33.69
C ALA A 208 -15.62 14.79 -34.39
N ARG A 209 -16.46 15.50 -33.62
CA ARG A 209 -17.35 16.55 -34.13
C ARG A 209 -16.60 17.83 -34.50
N SER A 210 -15.70 18.30 -33.64
CA SER A 210 -15.02 19.57 -33.83
C SER A 210 -14.01 19.57 -34.97
N HIS A 211 -13.43 18.41 -35.30
CA HIS A 211 -12.47 18.26 -36.39
C HIS A 211 -13.10 17.73 -37.69
N ASP A 212 -14.43 17.51 -37.72
CA ASP A 212 -15.15 16.84 -38.83
C ASP A 212 -14.51 15.50 -39.24
N LYS A 213 -14.12 14.70 -38.25
CA LYS A 213 -13.37 13.45 -38.43
C LYS A 213 -14.11 12.28 -37.77
N PRO A 214 -15.13 11.71 -38.44
CA PRO A 214 -15.87 10.57 -37.92
C PRO A 214 -14.97 9.33 -37.68
N GLN A 215 -13.83 9.23 -38.38
CA GLN A 215 -12.85 8.16 -38.16
C GLN A 215 -12.32 8.08 -36.72
N TYR A 216 -12.30 9.19 -35.97
CA TYR A 216 -11.85 9.18 -34.57
C TYR A 216 -12.74 8.33 -33.67
N ARG A 217 -14.04 8.24 -34.00
CA ARG A 217 -14.96 7.32 -33.31
C ARG A 217 -14.61 5.87 -33.62
N LEU A 218 -14.35 5.55 -34.90
CA LEU A 218 -14.00 4.20 -35.32
C LEU A 218 -12.73 3.71 -34.61
N PHE A 219 -11.68 4.52 -34.59
CA PHE A 219 -10.45 4.18 -33.87
C PHE A 219 -10.66 4.02 -32.37
N TYR A 220 -11.55 4.82 -31.76
CA TYR A 220 -11.85 4.67 -30.35
C TYR A 220 -12.67 3.41 -30.05
N GLU A 221 -13.57 2.99 -30.94
CA GLU A 221 -14.24 1.68 -30.84
C GLU A 221 -13.26 0.52 -31.02
N GLU A 222 -12.34 0.60 -31.98
CA GLU A 222 -11.27 -0.40 -32.13
C GLU A 222 -10.39 -0.49 -30.88
N PHE A 223 -10.06 0.65 -30.28
CA PHE A 223 -9.34 0.70 -29.00
C PHE A 223 -10.14 0.06 -27.86
N LYS A 224 -11.45 0.28 -27.79
CA LYS A 224 -12.32 -0.38 -26.79
C LYS A 224 -12.33 -1.90 -26.95
N GLU A 225 -12.46 -2.40 -28.18
CA GLU A 225 -12.44 -3.84 -28.42
C GLU A 225 -11.07 -4.44 -28.10
N LEU A 226 -9.98 -3.74 -28.40
CA LEU A 226 -8.64 -4.14 -27.99
C LEU A 226 -8.54 -4.26 -26.46
N LEU A 227 -8.96 -3.23 -25.71
CA LEU A 227 -8.97 -3.29 -24.25
C LEU A 227 -9.86 -4.42 -23.71
N ARG A 228 -10.96 -4.74 -24.38
CA ARG A 228 -11.86 -5.82 -23.96
C ARG A 228 -11.22 -7.21 -24.13
N SER A 229 -10.33 -7.35 -25.12
CA SER A 229 -9.60 -8.61 -25.35
C SER A 229 -8.43 -8.84 -24.40
N MET A 230 -7.98 -7.81 -23.68
CA MET A 230 -6.83 -7.85 -22.78
C MET A 230 -7.13 -8.53 -21.43
N ASP A 231 -6.12 -9.19 -20.88
CA ASP A 231 -6.16 -9.72 -19.51
C ASP A 231 -5.88 -8.63 -18.44
N GLU A 232 -5.94 -9.02 -17.16
CA GLU A 232 -5.75 -8.09 -16.04
C GLU A 232 -4.34 -7.45 -16.02
N GLU A 233 -3.30 -8.17 -16.45
CA GLU A 233 -1.92 -7.67 -16.45
C GLU A 233 -1.68 -6.71 -17.61
N GLU A 234 -2.23 -7.01 -18.78
CA GLU A 234 -2.21 -6.14 -19.95
C GLU A 234 -2.96 -4.83 -19.68
N LEU A 235 -4.16 -4.90 -19.08
CA LEU A 235 -4.92 -3.72 -18.66
C LEU A 235 -4.18 -2.88 -17.61
N LYS A 236 -3.47 -3.52 -16.67
CA LYS A 236 -2.58 -2.81 -15.73
C LYS A 236 -1.50 -2.03 -16.47
N ASN A 237 -0.93 -2.62 -17.52
CA ASN A 237 0.12 -1.97 -18.30
C ASN A 237 -0.43 -0.80 -19.13
N VAL A 238 -1.66 -0.89 -19.66
CA VAL A 238 -2.34 0.26 -20.28
C VAL A 238 -2.49 1.40 -19.28
N MET A 239 -3.00 1.12 -18.08
CA MET A 239 -3.14 2.16 -17.04
C MET A 239 -1.80 2.77 -16.65
N LYS A 240 -0.76 1.94 -16.46
CA LYS A 240 0.61 2.42 -16.18
C LYS A 240 1.15 3.29 -17.30
N PHE A 241 0.91 2.91 -18.55
CA PHE A 241 1.33 3.69 -19.70
C PHE A 241 0.62 5.05 -19.74
N ALA A 242 -0.71 5.06 -19.56
CA ALA A 242 -1.52 6.26 -19.66
C ALA A 242 -1.38 7.22 -18.47
N THR A 243 -1.13 6.70 -17.27
CA THR A 243 -1.18 7.49 -16.02
C THR A 243 0.10 7.42 -15.17
N GLY A 244 1.11 6.66 -15.61
CA GLY A 244 2.31 6.37 -14.83
C GLY A 244 2.13 5.29 -13.75
N ALA A 245 0.90 4.83 -13.50
CA ALA A 245 0.61 3.81 -12.50
C ALA A 245 -0.65 2.98 -12.86
N SER A 246 -0.90 1.86 -12.17
CA SER A 246 -2.13 1.08 -12.39
C SER A 246 -3.30 1.58 -11.52
N ILE A 247 -3.43 2.90 -11.35
CA ILE A 247 -4.35 3.54 -10.39
C ILE A 247 -5.73 3.71 -11.01
N ILE A 248 -6.78 3.40 -10.22
CA ILE A 248 -8.17 3.63 -10.57
C ILE A 248 -8.91 4.16 -9.32
N PRO A 249 -9.69 5.25 -9.42
CA PRO A 249 -9.93 6.02 -10.63
C PRO A 249 -8.75 6.93 -11.01
N ALA A 250 -8.58 7.20 -12.30
CA ALA A 250 -7.69 8.26 -12.76
C ALA A 250 -8.42 9.60 -12.62
N LEU A 251 -7.85 10.54 -11.88
CA LEU A 251 -8.40 11.88 -11.71
C LEU A 251 -7.34 12.90 -12.12
N PRO A 252 -7.58 13.69 -13.19
CA PRO A 252 -8.75 13.70 -14.09
C PRO A 252 -8.85 12.45 -15.01
N LYS A 253 -10.03 12.22 -15.62
CA LYS A 253 -10.22 11.15 -16.61
C LYS A 253 -9.21 11.28 -17.76
N ILE A 254 -8.79 10.15 -18.30
CA ILE A 254 -7.77 10.03 -19.35
C ILE A 254 -8.34 10.56 -20.66
N LYS A 255 -7.68 11.57 -21.23
CA LYS A 255 -8.03 12.14 -22.53
C LYS A 255 -7.16 11.52 -23.62
N VAL A 256 -7.79 11.06 -24.69
CA VAL A 256 -7.07 10.58 -25.89
C VAL A 256 -7.09 11.70 -26.93
N TYR A 257 -5.93 11.98 -27.51
CA TYR A 257 -5.75 13.01 -28.53
C TYR A 257 -5.37 12.35 -29.85
N PHE A 258 -6.08 12.71 -30.91
CA PHE A 258 -5.74 12.30 -32.27
C PHE A 258 -4.92 13.39 -32.95
N PHE A 259 -3.67 13.10 -33.30
CA PHE A 259 -2.81 14.00 -34.07
C PHE A 259 -2.89 13.67 -35.56
N ASN A 260 -2.98 14.71 -36.41
CA ASN A 260 -2.76 14.57 -37.84
C ASN A 260 -1.30 14.99 -38.10
N GLU A 261 -0.45 14.01 -38.40
CA GLU A 261 0.97 14.17 -38.71
C GLU A 261 1.83 14.75 -37.58
N ILE A 262 2.78 13.95 -37.10
CA ILE A 262 3.97 14.50 -36.47
C ILE A 262 4.78 15.07 -37.63
N SER A 263 4.73 16.39 -37.83
CA SER A 263 5.76 17.08 -38.58
C SER A 263 7.07 16.93 -37.80
N CYS A 264 7.81 15.87 -38.13
CA CYS A 264 9.23 15.74 -37.78
C CYS A 264 10.06 16.76 -38.56
#